data_AF-A0A350IUH8-F1
#
_entry.id   AF-A0A350IUH8-F1
#
_cell.length_a   1.000
_cell.length_b   1.000
_cell.length_c   1.000
_cell.angle_alpha   90.00
_cell.angle_beta   90.00
_cell.angle_gamma   90.00
#
_symmetry.space_group_name_H-M   'P 1'
#
loop_
_entity.id
_entity.type
_entity.pdbx_description
1 polymer ?
#
loop_
_entity_poly.entity_id
_entity_poly.type
_entity_poly.pdbx_seq_one_letter_code
_entity_poly.pdbx_strand_id
1 'polypeptide(L)'
;MHREVMVNTSALAVPPDEIDRRRTFWVACAGLALVTAALMVAIVVLTRGTLTYIIDDAYIHLSMARTFAATGTWGVVPRDWESADSSPGWILLLAGLIKVLPALTEWFPFILNGLAAMVVVWLVTRRQDLVVLRRGRNHPVRYLAVMLLPSVLFLPELIVLGMEHTLQTALILGVLITLEWLIRDGVTWRRVLVYA
;
A
#
# COMPACT_ATOMS: atom_id res chain seq x y z
N MET A 1 -53.96 1.86 8.89
CA MET A 1 -53.21 1.41 7.69
C MET A 1 -51.80 2.01 7.55
N HIS A 2 -51.21 2.61 8.60
CA HIS A 2 -49.86 3.21 8.53
C HIS A 2 -48.78 2.48 9.36
N ARG A 3 -49.15 1.41 10.09
CA ARG A 3 -48.22 0.65 10.96
C ARG A 3 -47.55 -0.54 10.28
N GLU A 4 -48.08 -1.02 9.15
CA GLU A 4 -47.54 -2.22 8.47
C GLU A 4 -46.35 -1.90 7.54
N VAL A 5 -46.20 -0.65 7.08
CA VAL A 5 -45.11 -0.26 6.17
C VAL A 5 -43.76 -0.16 6.90
N MET A 6 -43.76 0.10 8.22
CA MET A 6 -42.52 0.16 9.01
C MET A 6 -41.97 -1.20 9.44
N VAL A 7 -42.74 -2.28 9.31
CA VAL A 7 -42.29 -3.63 9.70
C VAL A 7 -41.55 -4.34 8.57
N ASN A 8 -41.78 -3.96 7.30
CA ASN A 8 -41.12 -4.61 6.17
C ASN A 8 -39.74 -4.04 5.81
N THR A 9 -39.32 -2.91 6.38
CA THR A 9 -37.97 -2.37 6.12
C THR A 9 -36.88 -3.10 6.91
N SER A 10 -37.24 -3.85 7.96
CA SER A 10 -36.30 -4.69 8.70
C SER A 10 -35.99 -6.03 8.02
N ALA A 11 -36.78 -6.45 7.03
CA ALA A 11 -36.56 -7.72 6.30
C ALA A 11 -35.55 -7.63 5.15
N LEU A 12 -35.18 -6.40 4.75
CA LEU A 12 -34.09 -6.12 3.79
C LEU A 12 -32.78 -5.72 4.48
N ALA A 13 -32.76 -5.69 5.82
CA ALA A 13 -31.52 -5.74 6.56
C ALA A 13 -30.94 -7.13 6.35
N VAL A 14 -30.18 -7.30 5.26
CA VAL A 14 -29.16 -8.34 5.18
C VAL A 14 -28.44 -8.25 6.54
N PRO A 15 -28.52 -9.28 7.40
CA PRO A 15 -27.81 -9.24 8.67
C PRO A 15 -26.37 -8.90 8.30
N PRO A 16 -25.71 -7.96 8.99
CA PRO A 16 -24.30 -7.71 8.72
C PRO A 16 -23.63 -9.05 8.95
N ASP A 17 -23.33 -9.76 7.87
CA ASP A 17 -22.40 -10.85 7.87
C ASP A 17 -21.16 -10.20 8.48
N GLU A 18 -20.85 -10.58 9.71
CA GLU A 18 -19.80 -9.94 10.47
C GLU A 18 -18.50 -10.27 9.72
N ILE A 19 -18.13 -9.38 8.80
CA ILE A 19 -16.98 -9.57 7.92
C ILE A 19 -15.81 -9.76 8.86
N ASP A 20 -15.26 -10.96 8.92
CA ASP A 20 -14.05 -11.22 9.68
C ASP A 20 -12.90 -10.45 8.99
N ARG A 21 -12.72 -9.20 9.41
CA ARG A 21 -11.73 -8.27 8.85
C ARG A 21 -10.32 -8.82 9.03
N ARG A 22 -10.08 -9.63 10.07
CA ARG A 22 -8.79 -10.28 10.30
C ARG A 22 -8.54 -11.35 9.26
N ARG A 23 -9.50 -12.26 9.02
CA ARG A 23 -9.37 -13.26 7.94
C ARG A 23 -9.23 -12.60 6.57
N THR A 24 -10.03 -11.58 6.30
CA THR A 24 -10.01 -10.83 5.03
C THR A 24 -8.62 -10.23 4.79
N PHE A 25 -8.02 -9.58 5.79
CA PHE A 25 -6.67 -9.05 5.72
C PHE A 25 -5.64 -10.13 5.39
N TRP A 26 -5.65 -11.26 6.12
CA TRP A 26 -4.68 -12.33 5.88
C TRP A 26 -4.84 -13.02 4.53
N VAL A 27 -6.06 -13.16 4.02
CA VAL A 27 -6.31 -13.69 2.67
C VAL A 27 -5.76 -12.75 1.60
N ALA A 28 -5.95 -11.43 1.77
CA ALA A 28 -5.36 -10.45 0.87
C ALA A 28 -3.82 -10.47 0.95
N CYS A 29 -3.23 -10.55 2.15
CA CYS A 29 -1.77 -10.70 2.31
C CYS A 29 -1.24 -11.99 1.68
N ALA A 30 -1.99 -13.10 1.76
CA ALA A 30 -1.61 -14.35 1.10
C ALA A 30 -1.61 -14.20 -0.43
N GLY A 31 -2.61 -13.52 -1.00
CA GLY A 31 -2.65 -13.21 -2.43
C GLY A 31 -1.49 -12.31 -2.88
N LEU A 32 -1.21 -11.25 -2.11
CA LEU A 32 -0.06 -10.37 -2.33
C LEU A 32 1.26 -11.16 -2.31
N ALA A 33 1.47 -11.99 -1.29
CA ALA A 33 2.68 -12.78 -1.16
C ALA A 33 2.84 -13.80 -2.29
N LEU A 34 1.75 -14.48 -2.68
CA LEU A 34 1.74 -15.47 -3.75
C LEU A 34 2.16 -14.85 -5.08
N VAL A 35 1.52 -13.73 -5.47
CA VAL A 35 1.81 -13.09 -6.75
C VAL A 35 3.20 -12.44 -6.74
N THR A 36 3.59 -11.79 -5.66
CA THR A 36 4.94 -11.21 -5.51
C THR A 36 6.02 -12.29 -5.59
N ALA A 37 5.82 -13.44 -4.94
CA ALA A 37 6.74 -14.56 -5.01
C ALA A 37 6.82 -15.14 -6.44
N ALA A 38 5.69 -15.27 -7.13
CA ALA A 38 5.67 -15.72 -8.53
C ALA A 38 6.44 -14.76 -9.45
N LEU A 39 6.25 -13.44 -9.29
CA LEU A 39 7.00 -12.42 -10.04
C LEU A 39 8.49 -12.47 -9.74
N MET A 40 8.86 -12.60 -8.46
CA MET A 40 10.25 -12.71 -8.03
C MET A 40 10.93 -13.95 -8.62
N VAL A 41 10.26 -15.11 -8.58
CA VAL A 41 10.75 -16.34 -9.20
C VAL A 41 10.92 -16.15 -10.71
N ALA A 42 9.94 -15.54 -11.39
CA ALA A 42 10.02 -15.26 -12.81
C ALA A 42 11.22 -14.36 -13.15
N ILE A 43 11.44 -13.29 -12.38
CA ILE A 43 12.58 -12.40 -12.56
C ILE A 43 13.89 -13.16 -12.40
N VAL A 44 14.07 -13.90 -11.30
CA VAL A 44 15.30 -14.64 -11.04
C VAL A 44 15.57 -15.67 -12.13
N VAL A 45 14.55 -16.37 -12.62
CA VAL A 45 14.68 -17.34 -13.71
C VAL A 45 15.09 -16.66 -15.02
N LEU A 46 14.42 -15.56 -15.39
CA LEU A 46 14.67 -14.84 -16.65
C LEU A 46 16.00 -14.10 -16.66
N THR A 47 16.50 -13.70 -15.49
CA THR A 47 17.78 -12.98 -15.30
C THR A 47 18.93 -13.90 -14.89
N ARG A 48 18.76 -15.22 -15.00
CA ARG A 48 19.78 -16.24 -14.72
C ARG A 48 20.34 -16.18 -13.29
N GLY A 49 19.48 -15.96 -12.30
CA GLY A 49 19.83 -15.97 -10.88
C GLY A 49 20.08 -14.60 -10.28
N THR A 50 19.88 -13.51 -11.02
CA THR A 50 20.18 -12.15 -10.55
C THR A 50 18.92 -11.47 -10.03
N LEU A 51 18.95 -10.91 -8.83
CA LEU A 51 17.87 -10.03 -8.42
C LEU A 51 17.99 -8.70 -9.16
N THR A 52 17.01 -8.38 -10.00
CA THR A 52 16.99 -7.13 -10.77
C THR A 52 15.66 -6.39 -10.60
N TYR A 53 15.73 -5.09 -10.35
CA TYR A 53 14.56 -4.20 -10.40
C TYR A 53 14.16 -3.93 -11.85
N ILE A 54 12.86 -3.76 -12.10
CA ILE A 54 12.30 -3.71 -13.45
C ILE A 54 12.78 -2.47 -14.24
N ILE A 55 13.04 -1.36 -13.55
CA ILE A 55 13.47 -0.09 -14.14
C ILE A 55 14.76 0.41 -13.51
N ASP A 56 15.52 1.18 -14.27
CA ASP A 56 16.80 1.78 -13.89
C ASP A 56 16.69 2.83 -12.80
N ASP A 57 15.58 3.57 -12.73
CA ASP A 57 15.35 4.59 -11.69
C ASP A 57 15.53 4.05 -10.26
N ALA A 58 15.14 2.80 -9.98
CA ALA A 58 15.33 2.18 -8.67
C ALA A 58 16.82 2.08 -8.31
N TYR A 59 17.68 1.84 -9.30
CA TYR A 59 19.13 1.81 -9.13
C TYR A 59 19.73 3.21 -9.02
N ILE A 60 19.18 4.21 -9.71
CA ILE A 60 19.57 5.62 -9.55
C ILE A 60 19.27 6.07 -8.11
N HIS A 61 18.09 5.76 -7.58
CA HIS A 61 17.77 6.04 -6.18
C HIS A 61 18.72 5.34 -5.20
N LEU A 62 19.05 4.06 -5.43
CA LEU A 62 20.00 3.33 -4.60
C LEU A 62 21.43 3.87 -4.71
N SER A 63 21.87 4.32 -5.88
CA SER A 63 23.22 4.88 -6.06
C SER A 63 23.33 6.24 -5.38
N MET A 64 22.34 7.12 -5.55
CA MET A 64 22.26 8.39 -4.83
C MET A 64 22.20 8.18 -3.31
N ALA A 65 21.37 7.24 -2.84
CA ALA A 65 21.25 6.95 -1.41
C ALA A 65 22.57 6.41 -0.82
N ARG A 66 23.30 5.55 -1.56
CA ARG A 66 24.63 5.07 -1.17
C ARG A 66 25.64 6.20 -1.08
N THR A 67 25.72 7.04 -2.12
CA THR A 67 26.64 8.17 -2.16
C THR A 67 26.34 9.14 -1.03
N PHE A 68 25.08 9.47 -0.81
CA PHE A 68 24.67 10.33 0.30
C PHE A 68 25.01 9.71 1.66
N ALA A 69 24.74 8.42 1.87
CA ALA A 69 25.08 7.72 3.11
C ALA A 69 26.59 7.69 3.41
N ALA A 70 27.42 7.56 2.37
CA ALA A 70 28.87 7.43 2.48
C ALA A 70 29.60 8.77 2.58
N THR A 71 29.22 9.77 1.77
CA THR A 71 29.98 11.03 1.63
C THR A 71 29.17 12.28 1.96
N GLY A 72 27.85 12.16 2.15
CA GLY A 72 26.94 13.30 2.30
C GLY A 72 26.71 14.08 1.01
N THR A 73 27.23 13.61 -0.12
CA THR A 73 26.99 14.24 -1.43
C THR A 73 25.63 13.83 -1.97
N TRP A 74 24.86 14.80 -2.47
CA TRP A 74 23.59 14.55 -3.13
C TRP A 74 23.81 14.37 -4.64
N GLY A 75 24.01 13.13 -5.07
CA GLY A 75 24.29 12.78 -6.47
C GLY A 75 24.69 11.32 -6.60
N VAL A 76 24.73 10.79 -7.83
CA VAL A 76 25.19 9.42 -8.10
C VAL A 76 26.71 9.35 -7.94
N VAL A 77 27.43 10.39 -8.38
CA VAL A 77 28.89 10.49 -8.27
C VAL A 77 29.31 11.17 -6.97
N PRO A 78 30.23 10.58 -6.19
CA PRO A 78 30.75 11.23 -4.99
C PRO A 78 31.40 12.58 -5.29
N ARG A 79 31.13 13.57 -4.43
CA ARG A 79 31.62 14.96 -4.51
C ARG A 79 31.03 15.83 -5.62
N ASP A 80 30.22 15.28 -6.51
CA ASP A 80 29.48 16.03 -7.53
C ASP A 80 28.00 16.09 -7.16
N TRP A 81 27.44 17.30 -7.16
CA TRP A 81 26.02 17.50 -6.87
C TRP A 81 25.19 17.29 -8.15
N GLU A 82 24.13 16.48 -8.05
CA GLU A 82 23.25 16.15 -9.16
C GLU A 82 21.78 16.19 -8.71
N SER A 83 20.92 16.84 -9.49
CA SER A 83 19.46 16.84 -9.30
C SER A 83 18.79 15.70 -10.08
N ALA A 84 19.28 14.48 -9.90
CA ALA A 84 18.85 13.30 -10.66
C ALA A 84 17.66 12.55 -10.04
N ASP A 85 17.01 13.11 -9.01
CA ASP A 85 15.91 12.46 -8.30
C ASP A 85 14.59 13.23 -8.34
N SER A 86 13.48 12.48 -8.31
CA SER A 86 12.12 13.00 -8.17
C SER A 86 11.57 12.84 -6.75
N SER A 87 12.26 12.06 -5.90
CA SER A 87 11.77 11.62 -4.60
C SER A 87 12.83 11.71 -3.48
N PRO A 88 13.19 12.92 -3.03
CA PRO A 88 14.24 13.12 -2.03
C PRO A 88 13.99 12.39 -0.71
N GLY A 89 12.73 12.33 -0.27
CA GLY A 89 12.34 11.64 0.96
C GLY A 89 12.61 10.13 0.92
N TRP A 90 12.47 9.51 -0.25
CA TRP A 90 12.78 8.09 -0.46
C TRP A 90 14.28 7.84 -0.40
N ILE A 91 15.08 8.69 -1.05
CA ILE A 91 16.55 8.61 -1.02
C ILE A 91 17.07 8.77 0.41
N LEU A 92 16.56 9.75 1.17
CA LEU A 92 16.96 9.96 2.56
C LEU A 92 16.62 8.75 3.45
N LEU A 93 15.44 8.16 3.27
CA LEU A 93 15.04 6.95 3.98
C LEU A 93 15.99 5.79 3.67
N LEU A 94 16.25 5.53 2.38
CA LEU A 94 17.18 4.50 1.94
C LEU A 94 18.60 4.76 2.47
N ALA A 95 19.10 5.98 2.39
CA ALA A 95 20.44 6.34 2.87
C ALA A 95 20.59 6.09 4.37
N GLY A 96 19.56 6.42 5.16
CA GLY A 96 19.52 6.11 6.59
C GLY A 96 19.62 4.60 6.86
N LEU A 97 18.87 3.78 6.13
CA LEU A 97 18.91 2.32 6.26
C LEU A 97 20.25 1.73 5.80
N ILE A 98 20.79 2.21 4.68
CA ILE A 98 22.09 1.80 4.14
C ILE A 98 23.21 2.09 5.14
N LYS A 99 23.15 3.23 5.83
CA LYS A 99 24.14 3.57 6.86
C LYS A 99 24.14 2.61 8.05
N VAL A 100 22.99 2.04 8.41
CA VAL A 100 22.85 1.12 9.55
C VAL A 100 23.08 -0.34 9.14
N LEU A 101 22.60 -0.75 7.96
CA LEU A 101 22.59 -2.13 7.46
C LEU A 101 23.03 -2.21 5.99
N PRO A 102 24.28 -1.87 5.64
CA PRO A 102 24.73 -1.79 4.25
C PRO A 102 24.64 -3.12 3.49
N ALA A 103 24.72 -4.25 4.20
CA ALA A 103 24.59 -5.58 3.59
C ALA A 103 23.23 -5.84 2.93
N LEU A 104 22.19 -5.08 3.28
CA LEU A 104 20.84 -5.22 2.74
C LEU A 104 20.48 -4.14 1.72
N THR A 105 21.45 -3.36 1.24
CA THR A 105 21.23 -2.19 0.37
C THR A 105 20.30 -2.49 -0.80
N GLU A 106 20.60 -3.55 -1.57
CA GLU A 106 19.81 -3.93 -2.76
C GLU A 106 18.40 -4.43 -2.40
N TRP A 107 18.16 -4.85 -1.15
CA TRP A 107 16.87 -5.40 -0.70
C TRP A 107 15.96 -4.36 -0.06
N PHE A 108 16.48 -3.19 0.36
CA PHE A 108 15.65 -2.18 1.03
C PHE A 108 14.45 -1.73 0.21
N PRO A 109 14.57 -1.43 -1.10
CA PRO A 109 13.40 -1.01 -1.87
C PRO A 109 12.30 -2.08 -1.88
N PHE A 110 12.66 -3.35 -2.09
CA PHE A 110 11.72 -4.47 -2.02
C PHE A 110 11.06 -4.60 -0.64
N ILE A 111 11.85 -4.56 0.44
CA ILE A 111 11.35 -4.71 1.83
C ILE A 111 10.40 -3.57 2.19
N LEU A 112 10.82 -2.32 1.92
CA LEU A 112 10.01 -1.14 2.24
C LEU A 112 8.71 -1.12 1.46
N ASN A 113 8.74 -1.43 0.16
CA ASN A 113 7.52 -1.53 -0.63
C ASN A 113 6.63 -2.68 -0.16
N GLY A 114 7.20 -3.83 0.22
CA GLY A 114 6.43 -4.94 0.79
C GLY A 114 5.70 -4.54 2.08
N LEU A 115 6.39 -3.87 3.00
CA LEU A 115 5.79 -3.35 4.23
C LEU A 115 4.72 -2.29 3.94
N ALA A 116 4.99 -1.36 3.01
CA ALA A 116 4.02 -0.35 2.60
C ALA A 116 2.78 -0.97 1.95
N ALA A 117 2.93 -2.00 1.11
CA ALA A 117 1.82 -2.73 0.50
C ALA A 117 0.96 -3.41 1.56
N MET A 118 1.58 -4.00 2.60
CA MET A 118 0.83 -4.55 3.74
C MET A 118 0.03 -3.47 4.47
N VAL A 119 0.59 -2.25 4.63
CA VAL A 119 -0.14 -1.11 5.20
C VAL A 119 -1.32 -0.70 4.30
N VAL A 120 -1.14 -0.64 2.97
CA VAL A 120 -2.24 -0.37 2.03
C VAL A 120 -3.35 -1.41 2.17
N VAL A 121 -2.99 -2.70 2.16
CA VAL A 121 -3.95 -3.81 2.34
C VAL A 121 -4.67 -3.68 3.69
N TRP A 122 -3.96 -3.35 4.76
CA TRP A 122 -4.55 -3.12 6.08
C TRP A 122 -5.54 -1.95 6.07
N LEU A 123 -5.17 -0.80 5.49
CA LEU A 123 -6.05 0.37 5.39
C LEU A 123 -7.33 0.04 4.61
N VAL A 124 -7.19 -0.61 3.45
CA VAL A 124 -8.33 -0.96 2.59
C VAL A 124 -9.24 -1.99 3.27
N THR A 125 -8.70 -3.09 3.79
CA THR A 125 -9.52 -4.18 4.37
C THR A 125 -10.13 -3.81 5.73
N ARG A 126 -9.48 -2.96 6.52
CA ARG A 126 -9.94 -2.62 7.87
C ARG A 126 -10.83 -1.39 7.91
N ARG A 127 -10.70 -0.45 6.98
CA ARG A 127 -11.41 0.85 7.02
C ARG A 127 -12.45 1.04 5.93
N GLN A 128 -12.36 0.32 4.81
CA GLN A 128 -13.31 0.49 3.70
C GLN A 128 -14.38 -0.60 3.71
N ASP A 129 -15.64 -0.19 3.58
CA ASP A 129 -16.75 -1.12 3.38
C ASP A 129 -16.86 -1.44 1.89
N LEU A 130 -15.95 -2.30 1.40
CA LEU A 130 -15.92 -2.68 0.00
C LEU A 130 -17.25 -3.37 -0.39
N VAL A 131 -17.92 -2.87 -1.43
CA VAL A 131 -19.21 -3.39 -1.92
C VAL A 131 -19.12 -4.89 -2.26
N VAL A 132 -17.97 -5.36 -2.74
CA VAL A 132 -17.67 -6.78 -2.98
C VAL A 132 -17.76 -7.63 -1.71
N LEU A 133 -17.40 -7.07 -0.54
CA LEU A 133 -17.52 -7.76 0.74
C LEU A 133 -18.98 -7.85 1.21
N ARG A 134 -19.87 -6.96 0.77
CA ARG A 134 -21.29 -6.90 1.19
C ARG A 134 -22.25 -7.70 0.29
N ARG A 135 -21.92 -7.87 -1.00
CA ARG A 135 -22.89 -8.39 -2.00
C ARG A 135 -22.73 -9.88 -2.33
N GLY A 136 -21.65 -10.52 -1.85
CA GLY A 136 -21.33 -11.91 -2.19
C GLY A 136 -21.86 -12.92 -1.18
N ARG A 137 -23.08 -13.45 -1.40
CA ARG A 137 -23.63 -14.60 -0.65
C ARG A 137 -22.91 -15.94 -0.93
N ASN A 138 -21.90 -15.93 -1.81
CA ASN A 138 -21.09 -17.09 -2.18
C ASN A 138 -19.69 -16.95 -1.55
N HIS A 139 -19.49 -17.66 -0.44
CA HIS A 139 -18.26 -17.68 0.37
C HIS A 139 -16.95 -17.77 -0.46
N PRO A 140 -16.78 -18.65 -1.47
CA PRO A 140 -15.50 -18.77 -2.20
C PRO A 140 -15.19 -17.61 -3.15
N VAL A 141 -16.20 -17.07 -3.85
CA VAL A 141 -16.01 -15.97 -4.82
C VAL A 141 -15.53 -14.70 -4.10
N ARG A 142 -16.04 -14.45 -2.89
CA ARG A 142 -15.60 -13.34 -2.06
C ARG A 142 -14.13 -13.47 -1.65
N TYR A 143 -13.70 -14.64 -1.17
CA TYR A 143 -12.29 -14.83 -0.80
C TYR A 143 -11.36 -14.76 -2.01
N LEU A 144 -11.79 -15.27 -3.17
CA LEU A 144 -11.03 -15.10 -4.42
C LEU A 144 -10.88 -13.62 -4.77
N ALA A 145 -11.95 -12.83 -4.69
CA ALA A 145 -11.88 -11.39 -4.96
C ALA A 145 -10.95 -10.65 -3.97
N VAL A 146 -11.01 -11.00 -2.69
CA VAL A 146 -10.09 -10.45 -1.66
C VAL A 146 -8.65 -10.86 -1.90
N MET A 147 -8.42 -12.11 -2.32
CA MET A 147 -7.09 -12.61 -2.64
C MET A 147 -6.51 -11.92 -3.89
N LEU A 148 -7.33 -11.59 -4.88
CA LEU A 148 -6.92 -10.87 -6.10
C LEU A 148 -6.83 -9.35 -5.91
N LEU A 149 -7.41 -8.80 -4.84
CA LEU A 149 -7.44 -7.36 -4.58
C LEU A 149 -6.06 -6.69 -4.66
N PRO A 150 -4.97 -7.23 -4.05
CA PRO A 150 -3.66 -6.60 -4.15
C PRO A 150 -3.14 -6.50 -5.58
N SER A 151 -3.41 -7.49 -6.42
CA SER A 151 -3.04 -7.49 -7.84
C SER A 151 -3.85 -6.46 -8.64
N VAL A 152 -5.15 -6.31 -8.33
CA VAL A 152 -5.98 -5.25 -8.94
C VAL A 152 -5.46 -3.86 -8.57
N LEU A 153 -4.91 -3.71 -7.36
CA LEU A 153 -4.24 -2.49 -6.90
C LEU A 153 -2.77 -2.39 -7.37
N PHE A 154 -2.30 -3.33 -8.20
CA PHE A 154 -0.94 -3.37 -8.74
C PHE A 154 0.17 -3.42 -7.68
N LEU A 155 -0.14 -3.87 -6.46
CA LEU A 155 0.81 -3.87 -5.34
C LEU A 155 1.98 -4.84 -5.54
N PRO A 156 1.80 -6.10 -6.00
CA PRO A 156 2.93 -7.00 -6.27
C PRO A 156 3.95 -6.40 -7.23
N GLU A 157 3.47 -5.76 -8.30
CA GLU A 157 4.29 -5.16 -9.34
C GLU A 157 5.04 -3.94 -8.81
N LEU A 158 4.39 -3.08 -8.02
CA LEU A 158 5.05 -1.94 -7.39
C LEU A 158 6.15 -2.37 -6.38
N ILE A 159 5.96 -3.49 -5.66
CA ILE A 159 6.99 -4.04 -4.76
C ILE A 159 8.25 -4.40 -5.55
N VAL A 160 8.06 -5.09 -6.66
CA VAL A 160 9.16 -5.58 -7.51
C VAL A 160 9.77 -4.46 -8.36
N LEU A 161 9.04 -3.39 -8.60
CA LEU A 161 9.52 -2.17 -9.25
C LEU A 161 10.49 -1.40 -8.34
N GLY A 162 10.27 -1.39 -7.02
CA GLY A 162 11.26 -0.88 -6.06
C GLY A 162 11.34 0.65 -5.93
N MET A 163 10.34 1.37 -6.40
CA MET A 163 10.27 2.83 -6.26
C MET A 163 9.41 3.24 -5.06
N GLU A 164 9.36 4.52 -4.73
CA GLU A 164 8.64 5.10 -3.59
C GLU A 164 7.11 4.96 -3.65
N HIS A 165 6.54 4.60 -4.80
CA HIS A 165 5.11 4.71 -5.09
C HIS A 165 4.22 3.92 -4.12
N THR A 166 4.63 2.74 -3.66
CA THR A 166 3.82 1.98 -2.68
C THR A 166 3.78 2.70 -1.32
N LEU A 167 4.92 3.23 -0.86
CA LEU A 167 4.98 4.02 0.36
C LEU A 167 4.17 5.32 0.23
N GLN A 168 4.31 6.02 -0.90
CA GLN A 168 3.53 7.22 -1.20
C GLN A 168 2.03 6.93 -1.16
N THR A 169 1.58 5.82 -1.76
CA THR A 169 0.19 5.38 -1.73
C THR A 169 -0.29 5.12 -0.31
N ALA A 170 0.50 4.42 0.51
CA ALA A 170 0.17 4.17 1.91
C ALA A 170 0.00 5.47 2.71
N LEU A 171 0.91 6.43 2.54
CA LEU A 171 0.87 7.72 3.21
C LEU A 171 -0.34 8.56 2.78
N ILE A 172 -0.61 8.65 1.47
CA ILE A 172 -1.75 9.39 0.93
C ILE A 172 -3.06 8.82 1.48
N LEU A 173 -3.24 7.50 1.44
CA LEU A 173 -4.43 6.85 2.01
C LEU A 173 -4.56 7.10 3.50
N GLY A 174 -3.45 7.04 4.25
CA GLY A 174 -3.42 7.35 5.67
C GLY A 174 -3.88 8.79 5.98
N VAL A 175 -3.38 9.77 5.21
CA VAL A 175 -3.79 11.17 5.32
C VAL A 175 -5.28 11.34 5.01
N LEU A 176 -5.77 10.76 3.91
CA LEU A 176 -7.18 10.86 3.51
C LEU A 176 -8.12 10.27 4.57
N ILE A 177 -7.79 9.10 5.11
CA ILE A 177 -8.60 8.45 6.17
C ILE A 177 -8.58 9.27 7.46
N THR A 178 -7.42 9.85 7.81
CA THR A 178 -7.31 10.71 9.01
C THR A 178 -8.09 12.01 8.83
N LEU A 179 -8.05 12.61 7.64
CA LEU A 179 -8.81 13.81 7.31
C LEU A 179 -10.32 13.55 7.34
N GLU A 180 -10.77 12.42 6.77
CA GLU A 180 -12.16 12.00 6.84
C GLU A 180 -12.63 11.88 8.30
N TRP A 181 -11.82 11.26 9.17
CA TRP A 181 -12.12 11.14 10.59
C TRP A 181 -12.19 12.51 11.27
N LEU A 182 -11.23 13.40 11.00
CA LEU A 182 -11.22 14.75 11.56
C LEU A 182 -12.45 15.57 11.14
N ILE A 183 -12.90 15.45 9.88
CA ILE A 183 -14.10 16.13 9.38
C ILE A 183 -15.36 15.55 10.03
N ARG A 184 -15.47 14.21 10.13
CA ARG A 184 -16.64 13.56 10.76
C ARG A 184 -16.77 13.89 12.24
N ASP A 185 -15.66 13.96 12.96
CA ASP A 185 -15.65 14.23 14.40
C ASP A 185 -15.70 15.75 14.71
N GLY A 186 -15.24 16.61 13.78
CA GLY A 186 -15.20 18.07 13.94
C GLY A 186 -16.39 18.83 13.34
N VAL A 187 -17.13 18.26 12.38
CA VAL A 187 -18.26 18.92 11.71
C VAL A 187 -19.58 18.31 12.21
N THR A 188 -19.96 18.66 13.43
CA THR A 188 -21.38 18.70 13.76
C THR A 188 -22.00 19.84 12.95
N TRP A 189 -22.76 19.52 11.90
CA TRP A 189 -23.43 20.44 10.96
C TRP A 189 -24.18 21.64 11.56
N ARG A 190 -24.38 21.67 12.89
CA ARG A 190 -24.94 22.80 13.64
C ARG A 190 -24.05 24.04 13.76
N ARG A 191 -22.73 23.97 13.50
CA ARG A 191 -21.84 25.14 13.66
C ARG A 191 -21.68 25.99 12.39
N VAL A 192 -21.99 25.47 11.20
CA VAL A 192 -21.83 26.22 9.94
C VAL A 192 -23.01 27.17 9.69
N LEU A 193 -24.20 26.88 10.22
CA LEU A 193 -25.38 27.76 10.11
C LEU A 193 -25.51 28.82 11.23
N VAL A 194 -24.59 28.85 12.20
CA VAL A 194 -24.60 29.88 13.26
C VAL A 194 -23.72 31.08 12.87
N TYR A 195 -23.00 31.00 11.75
CA TYR A 195 -22.19 32.09 11.19
C TYR A 195 -22.55 32.43 9.73
N ALA A 196 -23.73 32.00 9.25
CA ALA A 196 -24.34 32.44 7.99
C ALA A 196 -25.68 33.09 8.30
#